data_AF-A0A0S8E8C2-F1
#
_entry.id   AF-A0A0S8E8C2-F1
#
_cell.length_a   1.000
_cell.length_b   1.000
_cell.length_c   1.000
_cell.angle_alpha   90.00
_cell.angle_beta   90.00
_cell.angle_gamma   90.00
#
_symmetry.space_group_name_H-M   'P 1'
#
loop_
_entity.id
_entity.type
_entity.pdbx_description
1 polymer ?
#
loop_
_entity_poly.entity_id
_entity_poly.type
_entity_poly.pdbx_seq_one_letter_code
_entity_poly.pdbx_strand_id
1 'polypeptide(L)'
;MIGHLAALGGLVIPSYGSIIGPLIVWLVKREESAFVAYHAKQSMWFQIFAAIIVTALALIGLCTCVTFPLAILAGLGAMAYAIYGAIQVSGGKDFEYYWVGPWVRESA
;
A
#
# COMPACT_ATOMS: atom_id res chain seq x y z
N MET A 1 12.72 0.19 -2.30
CA MET A 1 13.08 -0.68 -1.15
C MET A 1 12.62 -0.09 0.19
N ILE A 2 13.10 1.09 0.59
CA ILE A 2 12.75 1.71 1.90
C ILE A 2 11.24 2.01 2.03
N GLY A 3 10.56 2.52 0.99
CA GLY A 3 9.12 2.81 1.07
C GLY A 3 8.22 1.57 1.19
N HIS A 4 8.67 0.41 0.71
CA HIS A 4 7.96 -0.87 0.89
C HIS A 4 8.30 -1.53 2.23
N LEU A 5 9.54 -1.40 2.70
CA LEU A 5 9.94 -1.84 4.05
C LEU A 5 9.30 -0.97 5.15
N ALA A 6 9.09 0.32 4.90
CA ALA A 6 8.39 1.20 5.82
C ALA A 6 6.91 0.83 5.97
N ALA A 7 6.32 0.18 4.96
CA ALA A 7 4.99 -0.41 5.06
C ALA A 7 4.89 -1.53 6.11
N LEU A 8 5.99 -2.25 6.37
CA LEU A 8 6.07 -3.26 7.44
C LEU A 8 6.19 -2.64 8.85
N GLY A 9 6.51 -1.35 8.97
CA GLY A 9 6.41 -0.62 10.24
C GLY A 9 4.97 -0.55 10.78
N GLY A 10 3.98 -0.75 9.90
CA GLY A 10 2.58 -0.94 10.27
C GLY A 10 2.29 -2.20 11.10
N LEU A 11 3.26 -3.12 11.27
CA LEU A 11 3.09 -4.31 12.11
C LEU A 11 3.24 -3.99 13.62
N VAL A 12 3.99 -2.93 13.97
CA VAL A 12 4.24 -2.51 15.36
C VAL A 12 3.30 -1.36 15.78
N ILE A 13 2.86 -0.55 14.81
CA ILE A 13 1.82 0.48 14.99
C ILE A 13 0.77 0.26 13.89
N PRO A 14 -0.27 -0.53 14.14
CA PRO A 14 -1.25 -0.89 13.12
C PRO A 14 -1.94 0.38 12.67
N SER A 15 -1.87 0.66 11.37
CA SER A 15 -2.47 1.75 10.58
C SER A 15 -1.61 2.98 10.21
N TYR A 16 -0.76 3.53 11.08
CA TYR A 16 -0.10 4.81 10.77
C TYR A 16 1.28 4.65 10.09
N GLY A 17 2.10 3.68 10.50
CA GLY A 17 3.44 3.48 9.93
C GLY A 17 3.42 3.12 8.43
N SER A 18 2.35 2.44 8.02
CA SER A 18 2.08 1.99 6.65
C SER A 18 1.95 3.17 5.67
N ILE A 19 1.22 4.22 6.06
CA ILE A 19 0.99 5.41 5.22
C ILE A 19 2.12 6.44 5.39
N ILE A 20 2.64 6.59 6.61
CA ILE A 20 3.69 7.57 6.93
C ILE A 20 5.01 7.22 6.24
N GLY A 21 5.35 5.94 6.14
CA GLY A 21 6.57 5.48 5.46
C GLY A 21 6.68 5.92 4.00
N PRO A 22 5.73 5.55 3.12
CA PRO A 22 5.65 6.02 1.74
C PRO A 22 5.54 7.54 1.63
N LEU A 23 4.83 8.20 2.55
CA LEU A 23 4.69 9.66 2.55
C LEU A 23 6.03 10.37 2.78
N ILE A 24 6.82 9.90 3.76
CA ILE A 24 8.17 10.42 4.02
C ILE A 24 9.07 10.20 2.81
N VAL A 25 9.04 8.99 2.22
CA VAL A 25 9.83 8.68 1.02
C VAL A 25 9.42 9.56 -0.16
N TRP A 26 8.12 9.81 -0.35
CA TRP A 26 7.63 10.73 -1.37
C TRP A 26 8.13 12.15 -1.12
N LEU A 27 7.97 12.71 0.10
CA LEU A 27 8.41 14.06 0.43
C LEU A 27 9.91 14.26 0.22
N VAL A 28 10.74 13.28 0.61
CA VAL A 28 12.20 13.38 0.52
C VAL A 28 12.70 13.15 -0.91
N LYS A 29 12.09 12.23 -1.67
CA LYS A 29 12.61 11.80 -2.98
C LYS A 29 11.85 12.36 -4.18
N ARG A 30 10.80 13.16 -3.99
CA ARG A 30 10.01 13.71 -5.11
C ARG A 30 10.82 14.57 -6.08
N GLU A 31 11.77 15.36 -5.57
CA GLU A 31 12.58 16.27 -6.38
C GLU A 31 13.77 15.54 -7.03
N GLU A 32 14.21 14.42 -6.44
CA GLU A 32 15.39 13.68 -6.89
C GLU A 32 15.08 12.63 -7.96
N SER A 33 13.90 12.00 -7.92
CA SER A 33 13.54 10.94 -8.85
C SER A 33 12.04 10.81 -9.04
N ALA A 34 11.56 11.13 -10.25
CA ALA A 34 10.17 10.94 -10.64
C ALA A 34 9.71 9.47 -10.49
N PHE A 35 10.61 8.52 -10.72
CA PHE A 35 10.33 7.08 -10.55
C PHE A 35 10.07 6.71 -9.09
N VAL A 36 10.92 7.18 -8.17
CA VAL A 36 10.75 6.93 -6.72
C VAL A 36 9.52 7.67 -6.20
N ALA A 37 9.29 8.90 -6.67
CA ALA A 37 8.12 9.70 -6.34
C ALA A 37 6.82 8.98 -6.74
N TYR A 38 6.77 8.44 -7.95
CA TYR A 38 5.63 7.70 -8.48
C TYR A 38 5.31 6.48 -7.62
N HIS A 39 6.29 5.59 -7.40
CA HIS A 39 6.05 4.37 -6.62
C HIS A 39 5.79 4.63 -5.12
N ALA A 40 6.35 5.70 -4.55
CA ALA A 40 6.04 6.11 -3.18
C ALA A 40 4.60 6.60 -3.06
N LYS A 41 4.15 7.46 -3.98
CA LYS A 41 2.75 7.93 -4.06
C LYS A 41 1.80 6.75 -4.31
N GLN A 42 2.19 5.82 -5.16
CA GLN A 42 1.41 4.62 -5.47
C GLN A 42 1.26 3.67 -4.29
N SER A 43 2.35 3.42 -3.55
CA SER A 43 2.32 2.63 -2.32
C SER A 43 1.44 3.27 -1.25
N MET A 44 1.48 4.60 -1.13
CA MET A 44 0.63 5.34 -0.18
C MET A 44 -0.86 5.14 -0.50
N TRP A 45 -1.26 5.35 -1.75
CA TRP A 45 -2.65 5.17 -2.17
C TRP A 45 -3.13 3.73 -2.02
N PHE A 46 -2.30 2.75 -2.36
CA PHE A 46 -2.63 1.34 -2.19
C PHE A 46 -2.98 1.00 -0.74
N GLN A 47 -2.23 1.55 0.21
CA GLN A 47 -2.46 1.30 1.63
C GLN A 47 -3.70 2.02 2.17
N ILE A 48 -4.01 3.22 1.67
CA ILE A 48 -5.26 3.93 1.96
C ILE A 48 -6.47 3.12 1.46
N PHE A 49 -6.44 2.67 0.21
CA PHE A 49 -7.52 1.85 -0.36
C PHE A 49 -7.69 0.53 0.39
N ALA A 50 -6.59 -0.16 0.69
CA ALA A 50 -6.63 -1.41 1.46
C ALA A 50 -7.23 -1.19 2.87
N ALA A 51 -6.84 -0.10 3.56
CA ALA A 51 -7.39 0.24 4.87
C ALA A 51 -8.89 0.52 4.81
N ILE A 52 -9.35 1.31 3.82
CA ILE A 52 -10.78 1.59 3.62
C ILE A 52 -11.57 0.30 3.39
N ILE A 53 -11.08 -0.59 2.52
CA ILE A 53 -11.75 -1.86 2.21
C ILE A 53 -11.83 -2.74 3.46
N VAL A 54 -10.72 -2.90 4.20
CA VAL A 54 -10.69 -3.70 5.43
C VAL A 54 -11.63 -3.12 6.50
N THR A 55 -11.63 -1.80 6.69
CA THR A 55 -12.53 -1.15 7.65
C THR A 55 -13.99 -1.25 7.23
N ALA A 56 -14.32 -1.08 5.94
CA ALA A 56 -15.68 -1.24 5.43
C ALA A 56 -16.18 -2.69 5.61
N LEU A 57 -15.35 -3.68 5.29
CA LEU A 57 -15.66 -5.09 5.52
C LEU A 57 -15.80 -5.43 7.00
N ALA A 58 -15.01 -4.82 7.88
CA ALA A 58 -15.13 -5.00 9.32
C ALA A 58 -16.42 -4.36 9.88
N LEU A 59 -16.82 -3.18 9.39
CA LEU A 59 -18.03 -2.48 9.80
C LEU A 59 -19.30 -3.21 9.33
N ILE A 60 -19.35 -3.62 8.05
CA ILE A 60 -20.43 -4.46 7.52
C ILE A 60 -20.42 -5.82 8.24
N GLY A 61 -19.22 -6.29 8.55
CA GLY A 61 -18.99 -7.58 9.15
C GLY A 61 -19.32 -7.70 10.62
N LEU A 62 -19.45 -6.60 11.34
CA LEU A 62 -19.95 -6.60 12.71
C LEU A 62 -21.37 -7.20 12.80
N CYS A 63 -22.10 -7.27 11.67
CA CYS A 63 -23.41 -7.90 11.57
C CYS A 63 -23.39 -9.39 11.15
N THR A 64 -22.26 -9.98 10.75
CA THR A 64 -22.19 -11.37 10.26
C THR A 64 -20.84 -12.05 10.59
N CYS A 65 -20.81 -13.25 11.18
CA CYS A 65 -19.55 -13.94 11.53
C CYS A 65 -18.62 -14.30 10.34
N VAL A 66 -19.10 -14.21 9.09
CA VAL A 66 -18.38 -14.69 7.88
C VAL A 66 -17.37 -13.67 7.33
N THR A 67 -17.57 -12.39 7.59
CA THR A 67 -16.78 -11.27 7.07
C THR A 67 -15.42 -11.12 7.74
N PHE A 68 -15.26 -11.57 8.99
CA PHE A 68 -14.00 -11.49 9.73
C PHE A 68 -12.87 -12.32 9.08
N PRO A 69 -13.05 -13.62 8.74
CA PRO A 69 -12.03 -14.37 8.02
C PRO A 69 -11.76 -13.82 6.60
N LEU A 70 -12.78 -13.23 5.95
CA LEU A 70 -12.64 -12.58 4.65
C LEU A 70 -11.75 -11.32 4.72
N ALA A 71 -11.90 -10.51 5.77
CA ALA A 71 -11.05 -9.34 5.99
C ALA A 71 -9.59 -9.72 6.26
N ILE A 72 -9.33 -10.80 7.00
CA ILE A 72 -7.98 -11.32 7.21
C ILE A 72 -7.35 -11.79 5.89
N LEU A 73 -8.08 -12.56 5.08
CA LEU A 73 -7.61 -13.01 3.77
C LEU A 73 -7.31 -11.83 2.84
N ALA A 74 -8.16 -10.81 2.81
CA ALA A 74 -7.93 -9.59 2.04
C ALA A 74 -6.67 -8.84 2.49
N GLY A 75 -6.46 -8.71 3.80
CA GLY A 75 -5.25 -8.07 4.36
C GLY A 75 -3.97 -8.83 4.02
N LEU A 76 -3.98 -10.17 4.15
CA LEU A 76 -2.83 -11.01 3.77
C LEU A 76 -2.54 -10.95 2.27
N GLY A 77 -3.57 -10.96 1.42
CA GLY A 77 -3.43 -10.79 -0.01
C GLY A 77 -2.84 -9.43 -0.40
N ALA A 78 -3.30 -8.35 0.24
CA ALA A 78 -2.75 -7.01 0.04
C ALA A 78 -1.27 -6.94 0.44
N MET A 79 -0.90 -7.57 1.55
CA MET A 79 0.49 -7.65 2.00
C MET A 79 1.38 -8.44 1.02
N ALA A 80 0.93 -9.62 0.56
CA ALA A 80 1.65 -10.40 -0.43
C ALA A 80 1.86 -9.63 -1.74
N TYR A 81 0.82 -8.90 -2.19
CA TYR A 81 0.89 -8.08 -3.40
C TYR A 81 1.86 -6.90 -3.23
N ALA A 82 1.90 -6.30 -2.04
CA ALA A 82 2.86 -5.23 -1.73
C ALA A 82 4.31 -5.74 -1.74
N ILE A 83 4.57 -6.94 -1.22
CA ILE A 83 5.88 -7.60 -1.25
C ILE A 83 6.28 -7.91 -2.70
N TYR A 84 5.37 -8.44 -3.50
CA TYR A 84 5.62 -8.73 -4.92
C TYR A 84 6.01 -7.48 -5.71
N GLY A 85 5.27 -6.37 -5.51
CA GLY A 85 5.60 -5.09 -6.10
C GLY A 85 6.97 -4.57 -5.66
N ALA A 86 7.29 -4.70 -4.38
CA ALA A 86 8.59 -4.31 -3.84
C ALA A 86 9.77 -5.06 -4.49
N ILE A 87 9.62 -6.37 -4.72
CA ILE A 87 10.63 -7.22 -5.35
C ILE A 87 10.82 -6.80 -6.81
N GLN A 88 9.73 -6.62 -7.56
CA GLN A 88 9.78 -6.22 -8.97
C GLN A 88 10.44 -4.84 -9.16
N VAL A 89 10.11 -3.86 -8.31
CA VAL A 89 10.75 -2.53 -8.34
C VAL A 89 12.21 -2.61 -7.91
N SER A 90 12.58 -3.47 -6.95
CA SER A 90 14.00 -3.67 -6.61
C SER A 90 14.82 -4.28 -7.75
N GLY A 91 14.17 -5.05 -8.64
CA GLY A 91 14.76 -5.58 -9.86
C GLY A 91 14.80 -4.58 -11.02
N GLY A 92 14.45 -3.31 -10.79
CA GLY A 92 14.45 -2.24 -11.79
C GLY A 92 13.28 -2.28 -12.78
N LYS A 93 12.26 -3.10 -12.54
CA LYS A 93 11.05 -3.15 -13.38
C LYS A 93 10.04 -2.10 -12.89
N ASP A 94 9.43 -1.38 -13.83
CA ASP A 94 8.28 -0.51 -13.54
C ASP A 94 7.08 -1.39 -13.20
N PHE A 95 6.78 -1.51 -11.91
CA PHE A 95 5.67 -2.31 -11.41
C PHE A 95 4.49 -1.42 -11.09
N GLU A 96 3.33 -1.79 -11.62
CA GLU A 96 2.11 -1.04 -11.46
C GLU A 96 1.02 -1.90 -10.79
N TYR A 97 0.53 -1.45 -9.63
CA TYR A 97 -0.66 -2.03 -9.00
C TYR A 97 -1.87 -1.80 -9.92
N TYR A 98 -2.52 -2.87 -10.35
CA TYR A 98 -3.62 -2.81 -11.33
C TYR A 98 -4.74 -1.81 -10.97
N TRP A 99 -5.05 -1.70 -9.68
CA TRP A 99 -6.17 -0.89 -9.18
C TRP A 99 -5.80 0.56 -8.85
N VAL A 100 -4.50 0.85 -8.67
CA VAL A 100 -4.03 2.11 -8.07
C VAL A 100 -3.05 2.84 -8.99
N GLY A 101 -2.29 2.10 -9.78
CA GLY A 101 -1.35 2.64 -10.74
C GLY A 101 -1.94 3.64 -11.73
N PRO A 102 -3.04 3.31 -12.42
CA PRO A 102 -3.62 4.21 -13.42
C PRO A 102 -4.00 5.55 -12.81
N TRP A 103 -4.60 5.52 -11.62
CA TRP A 103 -4.99 6.71 -10.84
C TRP A 103 -3.81 7.59 -10.45
N VAL A 104 -2.69 6.96 -10.11
CA VAL A 104 -1.48 7.67 -9.66
C VAL A 104 -0.71 8.24 -10.84
N ARG A 105 -0.77 7.58 -12.00
CA ARG A 105 -0.13 8.00 -13.24
C ARG A 105 -0.82 9.21 -13.86
N GLU A 106 -2.15 9.32 -13.72
CA GLU A 106 -2.92 10.51 -14.13
C GLU A 106 -2.74 11.71 -13.16
N SER A 107 -2.29 11.48 -11.93
CA SER A 107 -2.13 12.51 -10.89
C SER A 107 -0.65 12.83 -10.55
N ALA A 108 0.26 12.48 -11.44
CA ALA A 108 1.70 12.80 -11.40
C ALA A 108 2.06 13.74 -12.55
#